data_AF-W9V6P9-F1
#
_entry.id   AF-W9V6P9-F1
#
_cell.length_a   1.000
_cell.length_b   1.000
_cell.length_c   1.000
_cell.angle_alpha   90.00
_cell.angle_beta   90.00
_cell.angle_gamma   90.00
#
_symmetry.space_group_name_H-M   'P 1'
#
loop_
_entity.id
_entity.type
_entity.pdbx_description
1 polymer ?
#
loop_
_entity_poly.entity_id
_entity_poly.type
_entity_poly.pdbx_seq_one_letter_code
_entity_poly.pdbx_strand_id
1 'polypeptide(L)'
;MYKNSSMHFDPDLDQILNRVYGAGDKINSEPGSSAASFRQSVVHRERVSLELKQALNALRDRREKSQQVMRMKAELAYLKTQIARLRELDRQIVTLRTRLEKEDPEGPIVGTLPLDEID
;
A
#
# COMPACT_ATOMS: atom_id res chain seq x y z
N MET A 1 7.62 15.56 -42.01
CA MET A 1 6.64 16.54 -42.55
C MET A 1 5.29 16.21 -41.94
N TYR A 2 4.84 16.98 -40.94
CA TYR A 2 3.54 16.78 -40.32
C TYR A 2 2.48 17.44 -41.20
N LYS A 3 1.59 16.63 -41.79
CA LYS A 3 0.44 17.12 -42.53
C LYS A 3 -0.58 17.63 -41.52
N ASN A 4 -0.81 18.94 -41.53
CA ASN A 4 -1.89 19.60 -40.80
C ASN A 4 -3.24 19.11 -41.36
N SER A 5 -3.76 18.03 -40.80
CA SER A 5 -5.17 17.66 -40.92
C SER A 5 -5.92 18.58 -39.98
N SER A 6 -6.34 19.74 -40.50
CA SER A 6 -7.39 20.58 -39.93
C SER A 6 -8.56 19.67 -39.53
N MET A 7 -8.69 19.37 -38.22
CA MET A 7 -9.90 18.78 -37.67
C MET A 7 -10.99 19.82 -37.88
N HIS A 8 -11.72 19.69 -38.98
CA HIS A 8 -12.98 20.38 -39.16
C HIS A 8 -13.82 20.04 -37.94
N PHE A 9 -14.01 21.03 -37.07
CA PHE A 9 -14.93 20.93 -35.94
C PHE A 9 -16.28 20.49 -36.50
N ASP A 10 -16.80 19.41 -35.92
CA ASP A 10 -17.96 18.71 -36.43
C ASP A 10 -19.14 19.70 -36.57
N PRO A 11 -19.78 19.78 -37.76
CA PRO A 11 -20.99 20.61 -37.93
C PRO A 11 -22.12 20.21 -36.97
N ASP A 12 -22.05 18.99 -36.42
CA ASP A 12 -22.91 18.51 -35.34
C ASP A 12 -22.68 19.24 -34.01
N LEU A 13 -21.44 19.63 -33.68
CA LEU A 13 -21.17 20.40 -32.46
C LEU A 13 -21.71 21.83 -32.59
N ASP A 14 -21.56 22.46 -33.75
CA ASP A 14 -22.13 23.78 -34.01
C ASP A 14 -23.66 23.74 -34.01
N GLN A 15 -24.28 22.65 -34.51
CA GLN A 15 -25.73 22.43 -34.36
C GLN A 15 -26.13 22.23 -32.90
N ILE A 16 -25.37 21.46 -32.14
CA ILE A 16 -25.63 21.22 -30.71
C ILE A 16 -25.47 22.53 -29.93
N LEU A 17 -24.44 23.32 -30.19
CA LEU A 17 -24.21 24.61 -29.54
C LEU A 17 -25.27 25.65 -29.93
N ASN A 18 -25.65 25.73 -31.21
CA ASN A 18 -26.78 26.57 -31.64
C ASN A 18 -28.11 26.11 -31.04
N ARG A 19 -28.30 24.82 -30.77
CA ARG A 19 -29.48 24.30 -30.10
C ARG A 19 -29.49 24.59 -28.60
N VAL A 20 -28.32 24.66 -27.97
CA VAL A 20 -28.16 24.91 -26.52
C VAL A 20 -28.16 26.42 -26.20
N TYR A 21 -27.58 27.25 -27.07
CA TYR A 21 -27.38 28.68 -26.83
C TYR A 21 -28.11 29.60 -27.82
N GLY A 22 -28.46 29.11 -29.02
CA GLY A 22 -29.10 29.89 -30.09
C GLY A 22 -30.64 30.00 -29.97
N ALA A 23 -31.25 29.33 -28.99
CA ALA A 23 -32.69 29.44 -28.69
C ALA A 23 -33.08 30.79 -28.01
N GLY A 24 -32.18 31.77 -27.99
CA GLY A 24 -32.43 33.09 -27.41
C GLY A 24 -33.33 33.99 -28.25
N ASP A 25 -33.38 33.82 -29.58
CA ASP A 25 -33.98 34.84 -30.44
C ASP A 25 -35.18 34.43 -31.29
N LYS A 26 -35.42 33.14 -31.58
CA LYS A 26 -36.50 32.76 -32.51
C LYS A 26 -37.13 31.39 -32.20
N ILE A 27 -38.47 31.41 -32.08
CA ILE A 27 -39.43 30.34 -32.40
C ILE A 27 -39.86 29.41 -31.25
N ASN A 28 -41.03 29.73 -30.69
CA ASN A 28 -42.24 28.91 -30.70
C ASN A 28 -42.07 27.46 -31.22
N SER A 29 -41.54 26.56 -30.40
CA SER A 29 -41.62 25.11 -30.62
C SER A 29 -41.57 24.45 -29.24
N GLU A 30 -42.55 23.59 -28.98
CA GLU A 30 -42.98 23.12 -27.65
C GLU A 30 -41.85 22.84 -26.64
N PRO A 31 -41.88 23.45 -25.44
CA PRO A 31 -40.93 23.19 -24.39
C PRO A 31 -41.43 21.98 -23.58
N GLY A 32 -40.75 20.84 -23.63
CA GLY A 32 -41.10 19.79 -22.68
C GLY A 32 -40.25 18.53 -22.69
N SER A 33 -40.09 17.88 -23.84
CA SER A 33 -39.72 16.46 -23.81
C SER A 33 -38.21 16.19 -23.92
N SER A 34 -37.51 16.86 -24.85
CA SER A 34 -36.12 16.48 -25.18
C SER A 34 -35.06 17.06 -24.24
N ALA A 35 -35.22 18.31 -23.77
CA ALA A 35 -34.25 18.96 -22.90
C ALA A 35 -34.24 18.37 -21.46
N ALA A 36 -35.39 17.91 -20.97
CA ALA A 36 -35.50 17.27 -19.65
C ALA A 36 -34.83 15.87 -19.63
N SER A 37 -35.02 15.09 -20.69
CA SER A 37 -34.40 13.76 -20.84
C SER A 37 -32.86 13.85 -20.96
N PHE A 38 -32.33 14.85 -21.67
CA PHE A 38 -30.89 15.06 -21.77
C PHE A 38 -30.26 15.54 -20.45
N ARG A 39 -30.95 16.38 -19.68
CA ARG A 39 -30.50 16.76 -18.33
C ARG A 39 -30.47 15.55 -17.38
N GLN A 40 -31.45 14.64 -17.48
CA GLN A 40 -31.47 13.40 -16.70
C GLN A 40 -30.29 12.48 -17.03
N SER A 41 -29.88 12.36 -18.30
CA SER A 41 -28.74 11.51 -18.68
C SER A 41 -27.40 12.04 -18.18
N VAL A 42 -27.19 13.36 -18.21
CA VAL A 42 -26.00 14.01 -17.63
C VAL A 42 -25.94 13.80 -16.12
N VAL A 43 -27.04 14.05 -15.41
CA VAL A 43 -27.13 13.83 -13.95
C VAL A 43 -26.90 12.36 -13.60
N HIS A 44 -27.41 11.42 -14.40
CA HIS A 44 -27.16 10.00 -14.18
C HIS A 44 -25.68 9.64 -14.38
N ARG A 45 -25.03 10.17 -15.44
CA ARG A 45 -23.60 9.96 -15.69
C ARG A 45 -22.73 10.55 -14.59
N GLU A 46 -23.08 11.71 -14.05
CA GLU A 46 -22.39 12.32 -12.92
C GLU A 46 -22.50 11.47 -11.65
N ARG A 47 -23.68 10.93 -11.34
CA ARG A 47 -23.88 10.01 -10.20
C ARG A 47 -23.06 8.74 -10.35
N VAL A 48 -23.09 8.09 -11.51
CA VAL A 48 -22.27 6.89 -11.79
C VAL A 48 -20.78 7.22 -11.67
N SER A 49 -20.34 8.41 -12.10
CA SER A 49 -18.96 8.83 -11.97
C SER A 49 -18.53 9.04 -10.51
N LEU A 50 -19.44 9.52 -9.65
CA LEU A 50 -19.21 9.68 -8.22
C LEU A 50 -19.14 8.32 -7.51
N GLU A 51 -20.05 7.41 -7.82
CA GLU A 51 -20.03 6.04 -7.31
C GLU A 51 -18.76 5.30 -7.70
N LEU A 52 -18.30 5.46 -8.96
CA LEU A 52 -17.04 4.89 -9.41
C LEU A 52 -15.84 5.47 -8.66
N LYS A 53 -15.81 6.79 -8.43
CA LYS A 53 -14.75 7.44 -7.64
C LYS A 53 -14.76 6.94 -6.19
N GLN A 54 -15.93 6.75 -5.59
CA GLN A 54 -16.06 6.19 -4.24
C GLN A 54 -15.57 4.74 -4.18
N ALA A 55 -15.96 3.90 -5.16
CA ALA A 55 -15.49 2.53 -5.26
C ALA A 55 -13.97 2.45 -5.46
N LEU A 56 -13.39 3.34 -6.26
CA LEU A 56 -11.94 3.43 -6.46
C LEU A 56 -11.21 3.82 -5.17
N ASN A 57 -11.75 4.79 -4.42
CA ASN A 57 -11.18 5.17 -3.11
C ASN A 57 -11.26 4.02 -2.12
N ALA A 58 -12.41 3.34 -2.00
CA ALA A 58 -12.54 2.17 -1.15
C ALA A 58 -11.57 1.03 -1.53
N LEU A 59 -11.31 0.84 -2.83
CA LEU A 59 -10.31 -0.12 -3.32
C LEU A 59 -8.88 0.28 -2.94
N ARG A 60 -8.55 1.58 -3.02
CA ARG A 60 -7.25 2.11 -2.59
C ARG A 60 -7.04 1.90 -1.09
N ASP A 61 -8.04 2.21 -0.27
CA ASP A 61 -7.98 2.00 1.19
C ASP A 61 -7.81 0.53 1.54
N ARG A 62 -8.54 -0.37 0.86
CA ARG A 62 -8.37 -1.82 1.04
C ARG A 62 -6.97 -2.29 0.63
N ARG A 63 -6.43 -1.76 -0.46
CA ARG A 63 -5.07 -2.07 -0.90
C ARG A 63 -4.05 -1.61 0.13
N GLU A 64 -4.17 -0.40 0.65
CA GLU A 64 -3.27 0.14 1.66
C GLU A 64 -3.29 -0.70 2.95
N LYS A 65 -4.49 -1.04 3.44
CA LYS A 65 -4.66 -1.96 4.59
C LYS A 65 -4.02 -3.32 4.34
N SER A 66 -4.21 -3.89 3.15
CA SER A 66 -3.60 -5.17 2.77
C SER A 66 -2.08 -5.09 2.74
N GLN A 67 -1.52 -4.00 2.20
CA GLN A 67 -0.08 -3.77 2.18
C GLN A 67 0.49 -3.58 3.58
N GLN A 68 -0.21 -2.86 4.47
CA GLN A 68 0.18 -2.73 5.87
C GLN A 68 0.23 -4.09 6.56
N VAL A 69 -0.79 -4.93 6.38
CA VAL A 69 -0.82 -6.29 6.93
C VAL A 69 0.33 -7.14 6.37
N MET A 70 0.65 -7.02 5.08
CA MET A 70 1.81 -7.71 4.50
C MET A 70 3.13 -7.28 5.14
N ARG A 71 3.33 -5.97 5.36
CA ARG A 71 4.52 -5.45 6.05
C ARG A 71 4.64 -6.01 7.47
N MET A 72 3.54 -6.01 8.23
CA MET A 72 3.51 -6.58 9.57
C MET A 72 3.79 -8.09 9.59
N LYS A 73 3.26 -8.85 8.62
CA LYS A 73 3.57 -10.28 8.48
C LYS A 73 5.05 -10.52 8.21
N ALA A 74 5.67 -9.70 7.37
CA ALA A 74 7.10 -9.79 7.09
C ALA A 74 7.94 -9.49 8.34
N GLU A 75 7.56 -8.46 9.10
CA GLU A 75 8.21 -8.11 10.37
C GLU A 75 8.07 -9.23 11.41
N LEU A 76 6.89 -9.83 11.54
CA LEU A 76 6.69 -11.00 12.41
C LEU A 76 7.55 -12.20 11.99
N ALA A 77 7.69 -12.46 10.68
CA ALA A 77 8.54 -13.53 10.19
C ALA A 77 10.03 -13.27 10.51
N TYR A 78 10.46 -12.02 10.36
CA TYR A 78 11.81 -11.59 10.74
C TYR A 78 12.06 -11.78 12.25
N LEU A 79 11.16 -11.29 13.11
CA LEU A 79 11.26 -11.45 14.56
C LEU A 79 11.27 -12.92 14.98
N LYS A 80 10.44 -13.77 14.36
CA LYS A 80 10.48 -15.23 14.60
C LYS A 80 11.85 -15.83 14.26
N THR A 81 12.47 -15.37 13.19
CA THR A 81 13.80 -15.82 12.77
C THR A 81 14.86 -15.39 13.78
N GLN A 82 14.78 -14.16 14.28
CA GLN A 82 15.67 -13.67 15.34
C GLN A 82 15.52 -14.48 16.64
N ILE A 83 14.29 -14.77 17.07
CA ILE A 83 14.02 -15.59 18.26
C ILE A 83 14.60 -17.00 18.07
N ALA A 84 14.44 -17.60 16.89
CA ALA A 84 15.02 -18.91 16.60
C ALA A 84 16.56 -18.88 16.72
N ARG A 85 17.21 -17.83 16.22
CA ARG A 85 18.65 -17.63 16.35
C ARG A 85 19.11 -17.47 17.79
N LEU A 86 18.37 -16.68 18.59
CA LEU A 86 18.68 -16.52 20.03
C LEU A 86 18.57 -17.84 20.78
N ARG A 87 17.52 -18.63 20.52
CA ARG A 87 17.36 -19.96 21.13
C ARG A 87 18.49 -20.91 20.74
N GLU A 88 19.00 -20.80 19.52
CA GLU A 88 20.14 -21.61 19.10
C GLU A 88 21.42 -21.20 19.82
N LEU A 89 21.66 -19.90 19.99
CA LEU A 89 22.78 -19.40 20.80
C LEU A 89 22.67 -19.86 22.26
N ASP A 90 21.48 -19.83 22.86
CA ASP A 90 21.27 -20.36 24.22
C ASP A 90 21.64 -21.84 24.33
N ARG A 91 21.26 -22.67 23.34
CA ARG A 91 21.66 -24.09 23.31
C ARG A 91 23.16 -24.25 23.20
N GLN A 92 23.82 -23.43 22.38
CA GLN A 92 25.28 -23.45 22.25
C GLN A 92 25.95 -23.07 23.57
N ILE A 93 25.44 -22.05 24.27
CA ILE A 93 25.93 -21.66 25.61
C ILE A 93 25.79 -22.81 26.60
N VAL A 94 24.64 -23.48 26.65
CA VAL A 94 24.43 -24.64 27.53
C VAL A 94 25.40 -25.78 27.18
N THR A 95 25.59 -26.04 25.89
CA THR A 95 26.54 -27.08 25.42
C THR A 95 27.98 -26.73 25.79
N LEU A 96 28.38 -25.46 25.66
CA LEU A 96 29.72 -25.01 26.04
C LEU A 96 29.93 -25.06 27.55
N ARG A 97 28.94 -24.65 28.35
CA ARG A 97 28.99 -24.76 29.83
C ARG A 97 29.15 -26.21 30.28
N THR A 98 28.36 -27.12 29.72
CA THR A 98 28.48 -28.56 30.04
C THR A 98 29.79 -29.19 29.56
N ARG A 99 30.45 -28.63 28.54
CA ARG A 99 31.81 -29.04 28.15
C ARG A 99 32.85 -28.52 29.13
N LEU A 100 32.77 -27.24 29.52
CA LEU A 100 33.62 -26.65 30.55
C LEU A 100 33.54 -27.43 31.87
N GLU A 101 32.34 -27.73 32.36
CA GLU A 101 32.14 -28.53 33.58
C GLU A 101 32.69 -29.97 33.48
N LYS A 102 32.86 -30.51 32.26
CA LYS A 102 33.46 -31.83 32.02
C LYS A 102 34.97 -31.76 31.82
N GLU A 103 35.48 -30.63 31.34
CA GLU A 103 36.91 -30.35 31.15
C GLU A 103 37.57 -29.83 32.44
N ASP A 104 36.81 -29.46 33.48
CA ASP A 104 37.28 -29.17 34.84
C ASP A 104 37.14 -30.38 35.82
N PRO A 105 37.96 -31.46 35.73
CA PRO A 105 38.09 -32.45 36.80
C PRO A 105 39.17 -32.10 37.84
N GLU A 106 39.88 -30.98 37.74
CA GLU A 106 40.80 -30.51 38.80
C GLU A 106 40.31 -29.17 39.36
N GLY A 107 40.10 -29.15 40.69
CA GLY A 107 39.39 -28.09 41.42
C GLY A 107 40.04 -26.70 41.37
N PRO A 108 39.51 -25.72 42.14
CA PRO A 108 40.07 -24.38 42.16
C PRO A 108 41.53 -24.51 42.60
N ILE A 109 42.46 -24.07 41.76
CA ILE A 109 43.85 -23.87 42.13
C ILE A 109 43.85 -22.73 43.14
N VAL A 110 43.55 -23.06 44.40
CA VAL A 110 43.92 -22.26 45.55
C VAL A 110 45.44 -22.18 45.46
N GLY A 111 45.94 -21.03 45.06
CA GLY A 111 47.36 -20.73 45.06
C GLY A 111 47.91 -20.81 46.47
N THR A 112 48.28 -22.01 46.90
CA THR A 112 49.26 -22.21 47.96
C THR A 112 50.62 -21.95 47.35
N LEU A 113 51.07 -20.70 47.45
CA LEU A 113 52.47 -20.34 47.35
C LEU A 113 53.25 -21.15 48.41
N PRO A 114 54.34 -21.84 48.06
CA PRO A 114 55.18 -22.49 49.05
C PRO A 114 55.85 -21.41 49.91
N LEU A 115 55.76 -21.58 51.22
CA LEU A 115 56.23 -20.67 52.26
C LEU A 115 57.69 -20.95 52.67
N ASP A 116 58.49 -21.54 51.79
CA ASP A 116 59.87 -21.90 52.05
C ASP A 116 60.77 -21.18 51.03
N GLU A 117 61.23 -19.97 51.36
CA GLU A 117 62.48 -19.34 50.89
C GLU A 117 62.45 -17.83 51.21
N ILE A 118 62.55 -17.45 52.49
CA ILE A 118 63.21 -16.18 52.87
C ILE A 118 63.97 -16.45 54.18
N ASP A 119 65.26 -16.72 54.04
CA ASP A 119 66.30 -16.52 55.07
C ASP A 119 66.58 -15.01 55.25
#